data_AF-A0A318KLQ6-F1
#
_entry.id   AF-A0A318KLQ6-F1
#
_cell.length_a   1.000
_cell.length_b   1.000
_cell.length_c   1.000
_cell.angle_alpha   90.00
_cell.angle_beta   90.00
_cell.angle_gamma   90.00
#
_symmetry.space_group_name_H-M   'P 1'
#
loop_
_entity.id
_entity.type
_entity.pdbx_description
1 polymer ?
#
loop_
_entity_poly.entity_id
_entity_poly.type
_entity_poly.pdbx_seq_one_letter_code
_entity_poly.pdbx_strand_id
1 'polypeptide(L)'
;MAEILQADLDALRGLGKALTGRATAIAGLEIDARTTMPDSPIQQAMAAVGPAALAAFGALKSNIEQMAAVTNSGVRAYSDVEQAFVEQVRTLDPPRHARVPE
;
A
#
# COMPACT_ATOMS: atom_id res chain seq x y z
N MET A 1 -24.82 -7.00 -1.47
CA MET A 1 -23.97 -6.47 -0.40
C MET A 1 -22.57 -7.09 -0.45
N ALA A 2 -22.44 -8.42 -0.52
CA ALA A 2 -21.14 -9.09 -0.74
C ALA A 2 -20.38 -8.58 -1.99
N GLU A 3 -21.06 -8.35 -3.12
CA GLU A 3 -20.39 -7.85 -4.34
C GLU A 3 -19.77 -6.45 -4.21
N ILE A 4 -20.39 -5.54 -3.44
CA ILE A 4 -19.85 -4.18 -3.22
C ILE A 4 -18.63 -4.24 -2.29
N LEU A 5 -18.69 -5.06 -1.25
CA LEU A 5 -17.57 -5.30 -0.33
C LEU A 5 -16.39 -5.95 -1.06
N GLN A 6 -16.66 -6.88 -1.95
CA GLN A 6 -15.64 -7.56 -2.75
C GLN A 6 -15.00 -6.63 -3.78
N ALA A 7 -15.79 -5.78 -4.44
CA ALA A 7 -15.27 -4.75 -5.35
C ALA A 7 -14.38 -3.72 -4.63
N ASP A 8 -14.78 -3.28 -3.43
CA ASP A 8 -13.99 -2.33 -2.63
C ASP A 8 -12.69 -2.98 -2.11
N LEU A 9 -12.74 -4.24 -1.66
CA LEU A 9 -11.57 -5.03 -1.28
C LEU A 9 -10.56 -5.16 -2.43
N ASP A 10 -11.03 -5.44 -3.63
CA ASP A 10 -10.16 -5.57 -4.81
C ASP A 10 -9.57 -4.21 -5.23
N ALA A 11 -10.34 -3.12 -5.12
CA ALA A 11 -9.83 -1.77 -5.31
C ALA A 11 -8.74 -1.40 -4.30
N LEU A 12 -8.95 -1.71 -3.01
CA LEU A 12 -7.98 -1.46 -1.95
C LEU A 12 -6.71 -2.31 -2.13
N ARG A 13 -6.83 -3.58 -2.53
CA ARG A 13 -5.67 -4.42 -2.88
C ARG A 13 -4.90 -3.86 -4.07
N GLY A 14 -5.60 -3.42 -5.11
CA GLY A 14 -5.01 -2.77 -6.27
C GLY A 14 -4.26 -1.49 -5.89
N LEU A 15 -4.87 -0.66 -5.05
CA LEU A 15 -4.26 0.56 -4.52
C LEU A 15 -3.02 0.26 -3.67
N GLY A 16 -3.09 -0.71 -2.76
CA GLY A 16 -1.97 -1.14 -1.93
C GLY A 16 -0.77 -1.58 -2.79
N LYS A 17 -1.02 -2.42 -3.80
CA LYS A 17 0.02 -2.86 -4.75
C LYS A 17 0.63 -1.70 -5.54
N ALA A 18 -0.20 -0.76 -6.00
CA ALA A 18 0.27 0.42 -6.73
C ALA A 18 1.11 1.36 -5.85
N LEU A 19 0.73 1.56 -4.59
CA LEU A 19 1.47 2.35 -3.62
C LEU A 19 2.82 1.70 -3.30
N THR A 20 2.86 0.39 -3.02
CA THR A 20 4.12 -0.33 -2.81
C THR A 20 5.03 -0.24 -4.03
N GLY A 21 4.49 -0.43 -5.24
CA GLY A 21 5.27 -0.29 -6.47
C GLY A 21 5.88 1.10 -6.67
N ARG A 22 5.12 2.16 -6.33
CA ARG A 22 5.62 3.55 -6.38
C ARG A 22 6.70 3.81 -5.32
N ALA A 23 6.54 3.29 -4.11
CA ALA A 23 7.57 3.39 -3.06
C ALA A 23 8.88 2.70 -3.50
N THR A 24 8.80 1.52 -4.12
CA THR A 24 9.97 0.82 -4.68
C THR A 24 10.62 1.62 -5.81
N ALA A 25 9.83 2.19 -6.72
CA ALA A 25 10.37 3.02 -7.80
C ALA A 25 11.11 4.27 -7.27
N ILE A 26 10.57 4.92 -6.25
CA ILE A 26 11.22 6.07 -5.59
C ILE A 26 12.51 5.63 -4.88
N ALA A 27 12.52 4.44 -4.26
CA ALA A 27 13.73 3.91 -3.63
C ALA A 27 14.86 3.63 -4.62
N GLY A 28 14.54 3.43 -5.90
CA GLY A 28 15.52 3.27 -6.98
C GLY A 28 15.94 4.57 -7.66
N LEU A 29 15.45 5.74 -7.22
CA LEU A 29 15.86 7.02 -7.79
C LEU A 29 17.26 7.40 -7.27
N GLU A 30 18.21 7.48 -8.20
CA GLU A 30 19.57 7.94 -7.94
C GLU A 30 19.82 9.28 -8.66
N ILE A 31 20.66 10.11 -8.05
CA ILE A 31 21.09 11.38 -8.65
C ILE A 31 22.42 11.12 -9.35
N ASP A 32 22.35 10.88 -10.65
CA ASP A 32 23.50 10.49 -11.47
C ASP A 32 24.34 11.71 -11.91
N ALA A 33 23.70 12.88 -12.06
CA ALA A 33 24.37 14.11 -12.47
C ALA A 33 25.15 14.74 -11.31
N ARG A 34 26.46 14.48 -11.26
CA ARG A 34 27.41 15.19 -10.38
C ARG A 34 28.32 16.12 -11.19
N THR A 35 28.07 17.41 -11.08
CA THR A 35 28.99 18.43 -11.60
C THR A 35 30.06 18.72 -10.55
N THR A 36 31.30 18.28 -10.81
CA THR A 36 32.46 18.62 -9.97
C THR A 36 33.21 19.79 -10.57
N MET A 37 33.17 20.94 -9.90
CA MET A 37 33.98 22.12 -10.24
C MET A 37 34.80 22.54 -9.02
N PRO A 38 36.06 22.11 -8.90
CA PRO A 38 36.93 22.47 -7.78
C PRO A 38 36.99 23.98 -7.55
N ASP A 39 36.99 24.40 -6.29
CA ASP A 39 37.10 25.80 -5.85
C ASP A 39 35.96 26.72 -6.35
N SER A 40 34.87 26.14 -6.83
CA SER A 40 33.68 26.88 -7.28
C SER A 40 32.57 26.85 -6.23
N PRO A 41 31.77 27.93 -6.10
CA PRO A 41 30.49 27.90 -5.40
C PRO A 41 29.55 26.78 -5.90
N ILE A 42 29.71 26.34 -7.15
CA ILE A 42 28.95 25.24 -7.74
C ILE A 42 29.22 23.93 -7.01
N GLN A 43 30.45 23.68 -6.53
CA GLN A 43 30.78 22.47 -5.78
C GLN A 43 30.03 22.41 -4.44
N GLN A 44 29.93 23.54 -3.74
CA GLN A 44 29.15 23.62 -2.50
C GLN A 44 27.66 23.42 -2.75
N ALA A 45 27.12 24.05 -3.81
CA ALA A 45 25.73 23.86 -4.20
C ALA A 45 25.42 22.39 -4.55
N MET A 46 26.27 21.74 -5.34
CA MET A 46 26.11 20.33 -5.70
C MET A 46 26.25 19.38 -4.51
N ALA A 47 27.12 19.71 -3.55
CA ALA A 47 27.26 18.95 -2.30
C ALA A 47 26.00 19.04 -1.42
N ALA A 48 25.24 20.14 -1.48
CA ALA A 48 24.02 20.33 -0.71
C ALA A 48 22.78 19.75 -1.41
N VAL A 49 22.66 19.93 -2.74
CA VAL A 49 21.47 19.55 -3.51
C VAL A 49 21.27 18.04 -3.55
N GLY A 50 22.35 17.26 -3.75
CA GLY A 50 22.25 15.80 -3.82
C GLY A 50 21.63 15.16 -2.57
N PRO A 51 22.19 15.38 -1.38
CA PRO A 51 21.62 14.89 -0.12
C PRO A 51 20.21 15.42 0.16
N ALA A 52 19.93 16.69 -0.14
CA ALA A 52 18.61 17.28 0.07
C ALA A 52 17.53 16.62 -0.82
N ALA A 53 17.86 16.36 -2.08
CA ALA A 53 16.96 15.67 -3.00
C ALA A 53 16.75 14.19 -2.61
N LEU A 54 17.80 13.48 -2.21
CA LEU A 54 17.67 12.11 -1.67
C LEU A 54 16.81 12.08 -0.40
N ALA A 55 16.96 13.05 0.50
CA ALA A 55 16.13 13.17 1.69
C ALA A 55 14.65 13.42 1.34
N ALA A 56 14.38 14.27 0.34
CA ALA A 56 13.02 14.50 -0.15
C ALA A 56 12.40 13.23 -0.77
N PHE A 57 13.16 12.47 -1.57
CA PHE A 57 12.71 11.17 -2.07
C PHE A 57 12.44 10.17 -0.94
N GLY A 58 13.30 10.14 0.09
CA GLY A 58 13.08 9.33 1.29
C GLY A 58 11.79 9.69 2.04
N ALA A 59 11.49 10.98 2.18
CA ALA A 59 10.25 11.45 2.80
C ALA A 59 9.01 11.05 1.97
N LEU A 60 9.07 11.19 0.64
CA LEU A 60 8.00 10.75 -0.26
C LEU A 60 7.77 9.24 -0.17
N LYS A 61 8.84 8.45 -0.13
CA LYS A 61 8.78 7.00 0.08
C LYS A 61 8.06 6.67 1.39
N SER A 62 8.49 7.26 2.50
CA SER A 62 7.90 7.02 3.83
C SER A 62 6.40 7.32 3.85
N ASN A 63 5.97 8.43 3.25
CA ASN A 63 4.56 8.77 3.16
C ASN A 63 3.76 7.73 2.34
N ILE A 64 4.31 7.25 1.23
CA ILE A 64 3.66 6.23 0.39
C ILE A 64 3.60 4.88 1.12
N GLU A 65 4.62 4.51 1.87
CA GLU A 65 4.63 3.31 2.71
C GLU A 65 3.57 3.38 3.82
N GLN A 66 3.41 4.54 4.46
CA GLN A 66 2.34 4.76 5.45
C GLN A 66 0.95 4.64 4.80
N MET A 67 0.74 5.24 3.63
CA MET A 67 -0.51 5.08 2.88
C MET A 67 -0.78 3.61 2.55
N ALA A 68 0.23 2.87 2.08
CA ALA A 68 0.09 1.43 1.80
C ALA A 68 -0.26 0.63 3.05
N ALA A 69 0.34 0.96 4.20
CA ALA A 69 0.02 0.32 5.48
C ALA A 69 -1.43 0.55 5.90
N VAL A 70 -1.94 1.78 5.77
CA VAL A 70 -3.34 2.13 6.05
C VAL A 70 -4.29 1.39 5.11
N THR A 71 -4.00 1.37 3.80
CA THR A 71 -4.80 0.64 2.82
C THR A 71 -4.86 -0.86 3.14
N ASN A 72 -3.73 -1.48 3.47
CA ASN A 72 -3.68 -2.90 3.84
C ASN A 72 -4.43 -3.19 5.16
N SER A 73 -4.40 -2.26 6.11
CA SER A 73 -5.19 -2.37 7.34
C SER A 73 -6.70 -2.31 7.05
N GLY A 74 -7.12 -1.45 6.11
CA GLY A 74 -8.51 -1.38 5.65
C GLY A 74 -8.97 -2.70 5.01
N VAL A 75 -8.14 -3.30 4.15
CA VAL A 75 -8.41 -4.62 3.54
C VAL A 75 -8.67 -5.68 4.61
N ARG A 76 -7.86 -5.73 5.67
CA ARG A 76 -8.04 -6.69 6.77
C ARG A 76 -9.34 -6.47 7.52
N ALA A 77 -9.64 -5.22 7.88
CA ALA A 77 -10.87 -4.90 8.59
C ALA A 77 -12.12 -5.30 7.77
N TYR A 78 -12.11 -5.06 6.46
CA TYR A 78 -13.20 -5.48 5.58
C TYR A 78 -13.29 -7.00 5.43
N SER A 79 -12.17 -7.72 5.33
CA SER A 79 -12.21 -9.19 5.29
C SER A 79 -12.73 -9.80 6.58
N ASP A 80 -12.42 -9.21 7.73
CA ASP A 80 -12.89 -9.69 9.03
C ASP A 80 -14.41 -9.51 9.17
N VAL A 81 -14.95 -8.39 8.67
CA VAL A 81 -16.40 -8.15 8.63
C VAL A 81 -17.10 -9.12 7.68
N GLU A 82 -16.57 -9.35 6.48
CA GLU A 82 -17.11 -10.33 5.54
C GLU A 82 -17.15 -11.73 6.17
N GLN A 83 -16.07 -12.15 6.84
CA GLN A 83 -15.99 -13.46 7.49
C GLN A 83 -17.01 -13.59 8.64
N ALA A 84 -17.17 -12.56 9.46
CA ALA A 84 -18.18 -12.53 10.52
C ALA A 84 -19.61 -12.62 9.96
N PHE A 85 -19.88 -11.95 8.83
CA PHE A 85 -21.16 -12.06 8.14
C PHE A 85 -21.39 -13.47 7.58
N VAL A 86 -20.39 -14.08 6.95
CA VAL A 86 -20.46 -15.45 6.43
C VAL A 86 -20.73 -16.45 7.57
N GLU A 87 -20.08 -16.28 8.73
CA GLU A 87 -20.31 -17.11 9.92
C GLU A 87 -21.71 -16.91 10.50
N GLN A 88 -22.22 -15.68 10.58
CA GLN A 88 -23.59 -15.43 11.00
C GLN A 88 -24.61 -16.07 10.05
N VAL A 89 -24.42 -15.92 8.72
CA VAL A 89 -25.30 -16.55 7.72
C VAL A 89 -25.28 -18.07 7.85
N ARG A 90 -24.10 -18.70 8.00
CA ARG A 90 -23.99 -20.15 8.24
C ARG A 90 -24.70 -20.61 9.50
N THR A 91 -24.69 -19.78 10.54
CA THR A 91 -25.35 -20.08 11.82
C THR A 91 -26.87 -19.92 11.72
N LEU A 92 -27.35 -18.96 10.94
CA LEU A 92 -28.78 -18.65 10.78
C LEU A 92 -29.48 -19.49 9.70
N ASP A 93 -28.77 -19.92 8.66
CA ASP A 93 -29.28 -20.82 7.61
C ASP A 93 -28.38 -22.07 7.50
N PRO A 94 -28.42 -22.97 8.51
CA PRO A 94 -27.72 -24.24 8.44
C PRO A 94 -28.27 -25.04 7.25
N PRO A 95 -27.42 -25.80 6.52
CA PRO A 95 -27.83 -26.48 5.30
C PRO A 95 -29.08 -27.33 5.54
N ARG A 96 -30.18 -26.97 4.86
CA ARG A 96 -31.49 -27.66 4.90
C ARG A 96 -31.46 -29.06 4.27
N HIS A 97 -30.46 -29.88 4.54
CA HIS A 97 -30.45 -31.29 4.17
C HIS A 97 -29.68 -32.13 5.21
N ALA A 98 -30.29 -32.30 6.37
CA ALA A 98 -30.14 -33.51 7.16
C ALA A 98 -31.55 -34.02 7.52
N ARG A 99 -32.37 -34.30 6.49
CA ARG A 99 -33.49 -35.23 6.70
C ARG A 99 -32.87 -36.61 6.87
N VAL A 100 -32.76 -37.04 8.13
CA VAL A 100 -32.53 -38.44 8.48
C VAL A 100 -33.79 -39.20 8.06
N PRO A 101 -33.70 -40.22 7.19
CA PRO A 101 -34.79 -41.16 6.99
C PRO A 101 -34.64 -42.30 8.00
N GLU A 102 -35.60 -42.42 8.92
CA GLU A 102 -36.02 -43.71 9.50
C GLU A 102 -37.55 -43.79 9.44
#